data_AF-A0A7C5R8R1-F1
#
_entry.id   AF-A0A7C5R8R1-F1
#
_cell.length_a   1.000
_cell.length_b   1.000
_cell.length_c   1.000
_cell.angle_alpha   90.00
_cell.angle_beta   90.00
_cell.angle_gamma   90.00
#
_symmetry.space_group_name_H-M   'P 1'
#
loop_
_entity.id
_entity.type
_entity.pdbx_description
1 polymer ?
#
loop_
_entity_poly.entity_id
_entity_poly.type
_entity_poly.pdbx_seq_one_letter_code
_entity_poly.pdbx_strand_id
1 'polypeptide(L)'
;MTDRFSILPLNELLAILLKQYDQTKSMLGISEKLFFNPLQNEELQLNRFGKVLESPIGVAAGPQTQLAQNIVVSWLTGARFIELKTVQTLDELDVSKPCIDMQDEGYNCEWSQELKIRQSFDQYLNAWIIIHILRDK
;
A
#
# COMPACT_ATOMS: atom_id res chain seq x y z
N MET A 1 -22.20 -0.90 3.39
CA MET A 1 -20.92 -1.11 2.69
C MET A 1 -21.23 -1.88 1.42
N THR A 2 -20.73 -1.43 0.28
CA THR A 2 -20.79 -2.22 -0.95
C THR A 2 -19.76 -3.35 -0.84
N ASP A 3 -20.10 -4.55 -1.29
CA ASP A 3 -19.25 -5.73 -1.44
C ASP A 3 -18.14 -5.59 -2.50
N ARG A 4 -17.99 -4.38 -3.06
CA ARG A 4 -17.16 -4.08 -4.23
C ARG A 4 -15.85 -3.41 -3.84
N PHE A 5 -14.78 -4.14 -4.06
CA PHE A 5 -13.42 -3.61 -4.07
C PHE A 5 -13.26 -2.59 -5.21
N SER A 6 -13.05 -1.33 -4.84
CA SER A 6 -13.01 -0.23 -5.82
C SER A 6 -11.60 0.31 -5.95
N ILE A 7 -11.12 0.36 -7.20
CA ILE A 7 -9.83 0.91 -7.55
C ILE A 7 -9.97 2.41 -7.79
N LEU A 8 -9.01 3.19 -7.30
CA LEU A 8 -8.85 4.60 -7.70
C LEU A 8 -7.89 4.70 -8.89
N PRO A 9 -8.26 5.42 -9.96
CA PRO A 9 -7.34 5.76 -11.04
C PRO A 9 -6.10 6.51 -10.53
N LEU A 10 -4.96 6.32 -11.18
CA LEU A 10 -3.66 6.90 -10.79
C LEU A 10 -3.74 8.42 -10.60
N ASN A 11 -4.28 9.13 -11.59
CA ASN A 11 -4.42 10.58 -11.59
C ASN A 11 -5.27 11.09 -10.43
N GLU A 12 -6.37 10.39 -10.12
CA GLU A 12 -7.24 10.73 -8.99
C GLU A 12 -6.55 10.49 -7.65
N LEU A 13 -5.93 9.31 -7.48
CA LEU A 13 -5.21 8.98 -6.24
C LEU A 13 -4.07 9.98 -5.99
N LEU A 14 -3.26 10.27 -7.01
CA LEU A 14 -2.17 11.24 -6.88
C LEU A 14 -2.70 12.65 -6.57
N ALA A 15 -3.77 13.09 -7.23
CA ALA A 15 -4.38 14.39 -6.96
C ALA A 15 -4.91 14.48 -5.52
N ILE A 16 -5.53 13.42 -5.00
CA ILE A 16 -5.99 13.34 -3.60
C ILE A 16 -4.79 13.46 -2.65
N LEU A 17 -3.74 12.67 -2.85
CA LEU A 17 -2.55 12.65 -1.99
C LEU A 17 -1.89 14.03 -1.91
N LEU A 18 -1.62 14.64 -3.07
CA LEU A 18 -0.95 15.93 -3.14
C LEU A 18 -1.83 17.04 -2.54
N LYS A 19 -3.12 17.07 -2.88
CA LYS A 19 -4.05 18.06 -2.35
C LYS A 19 -4.17 17.97 -0.83
N GLN A 20 -4.31 16.77 -0.28
CA GLN A 20 -4.38 16.59 1.18
C GLN A 20 -3.08 17.02 1.85
N TYR A 21 -1.93 16.69 1.27
CA TYR A 21 -0.66 17.09 1.84
C TYR A 21 -0.49 18.61 1.88
N ASP A 22 -0.83 19.28 0.78
CA ASP A 22 -0.70 20.74 0.68
C ASP A 22 -1.70 21.47 1.59
N GLN A 23 -2.91 20.92 1.80
CA GLN A 23 -3.97 21.56 2.59
C GLN A 23 -3.91 21.25 4.09
N THR A 24 -3.63 20.01 4.47
CA THR A 24 -3.79 19.53 5.85
C THR A 24 -2.54 18.86 6.40
N LYS A 25 -1.44 18.81 5.64
CA LYS A 25 -0.21 18.12 6.05
C LYS A 25 -0.48 16.67 6.46
N SER A 26 -1.31 16.02 5.67
CA SER A 26 -1.67 14.61 5.82
C SER A 26 -1.94 13.97 4.47
N MET A 27 -1.83 12.65 4.40
CA MET A 27 -2.21 11.87 3.24
C MET A 27 -3.03 10.67 3.71
N LEU A 28 -4.21 10.47 3.13
CA LEU A 28 -5.14 9.38 3.45
C LEU A 28 -5.42 9.25 4.96
N GLY A 29 -5.53 10.39 5.65
CA GLY A 29 -5.79 10.46 7.08
C GLY A 29 -4.55 10.34 7.98
N ILE A 30 -3.36 10.11 7.41
CA ILE A 30 -2.11 10.01 8.17
C ILE A 30 -1.40 11.37 8.17
N SER A 31 -1.15 11.92 9.36
CA SER A 31 -0.40 13.17 9.50
C SER A 31 1.06 13.01 9.09
N GLU A 32 1.66 14.05 8.51
CA GLU A 32 3.07 14.07 8.13
C GLU A 32 4.02 13.81 9.31
N LYS A 33 3.58 14.09 10.54
CA LYS A 33 4.32 13.80 11.77
C LYS A 33 4.58 12.31 11.98
N LEU A 34 3.79 11.44 11.33
CA LEU A 34 3.93 10.00 11.35
C LEU A 34 4.64 9.45 10.10
N PHE A 35 5.03 10.33 9.16
CA PHE A 35 5.79 9.89 8.01
C PHE A 35 7.22 9.54 8.44
N PHE A 36 7.73 8.46 7.88
CA PHE A 36 9.06 7.98 8.17
C PHE A 36 10.11 8.85 7.48
N ASN A 37 11.02 9.42 8.27
CA ASN A 37 12.16 10.18 7.78
C ASN A 37 13.45 9.35 7.90
N PRO A 38 14.04 8.88 6.79
CA PRO A 38 15.23 8.05 6.83
C PRO A 38 16.47 8.77 7.37
N LEU A 39 16.55 10.10 7.24
CA LEU A 39 17.69 10.90 7.75
C LEU A 39 17.68 11.04 9.27
N GLN A 40 16.52 10.87 9.91
CA GLN A 40 16.39 10.91 11.36
C GLN A 40 16.48 9.53 12.01
N ASN A 41 16.61 8.47 11.20
CA ASN A 41 16.57 7.08 11.64
C ASN A 41 17.67 6.26 10.92
N GLU A 42 18.85 6.83 10.73
CA GLU A 42 19.96 6.19 10.01
C GLU A 42 20.41 4.88 10.65
N GLU A 43 20.21 4.72 11.96
CA GLU A 43 20.48 3.50 12.72
C GLU A 43 19.59 2.31 12.36
N LEU A 44 18.45 2.56 11.71
CA LEU A 44 17.54 1.51 11.23
C LEU A 44 17.97 0.95 9.86
N GLN A 45 18.95 1.55 9.20
CA GLN A 45 19.37 1.10 7.88
C GLN A 45 20.00 -0.29 7.92
N LEU A 46 19.72 -1.10 6.90
CA LEU A 46 20.35 -2.41 6.73
C LEU A 46 20.67 -2.70 5.26
N ASN A 47 21.63 -3.59 5.04
CA ASN A 47 21.92 -4.12 3.73
C ASN A 47 21.21 -5.46 3.52
N ARG A 48 20.36 -5.55 2.51
CA ARG A 48 19.68 -6.80 2.11
C ARG A 48 19.50 -6.84 0.60
N PHE A 49 19.62 -8.02 0.00
CA PHE A 49 19.46 -8.23 -1.45
C PHE A 49 20.33 -7.31 -2.33
N GLY A 50 21.54 -6.94 -1.85
CA GLY A 50 22.43 -6.02 -2.55
C GLY A 50 21.96 -4.56 -2.58
N LYS A 51 21.03 -4.18 -1.70
CA LYS A 51 20.49 -2.82 -1.56
C LYS A 51 20.55 -2.37 -0.09
N VAL A 52 20.73 -1.07 0.10
CA VAL A 52 20.48 -0.43 1.39
C VAL A 52 18.98 -0.23 1.53
N LEU A 53 18.40 -0.74 2.61
CA LEU A 53 17.03 -0.47 3.02
C LEU A 53 17.09 0.59 4.12
N GLU A 54 16.29 1.64 3.98
CA GLU A 54 16.25 2.75 4.95
C GLU A 54 15.59 2.36 6.29
N SER A 55 14.96 1.19 6.36
CA SER A 55 14.28 0.63 7.52
C SER A 55 14.23 -0.91 7.39
N PRO A 56 14.29 -1.68 8.48
CA PRO A 56 14.15 -3.14 8.47
C PRO A 56 12.71 -3.60 8.31
N ILE A 57 11.75 -2.65 8.32
CA ILE A 57 10.34 -2.94 8.37
C ILE A 57 9.79 -3.13 6.96
N GLY A 58 8.86 -4.06 6.85
CA GLY A 58 8.17 -4.39 5.63
C GLY A 58 6.74 -4.81 5.88
N VAL A 59 5.95 -4.86 4.81
CA VAL A 59 4.59 -5.41 4.84
C VAL A 59 4.58 -6.74 4.10
N ALA A 60 4.04 -7.76 4.76
CA ALA A 60 3.92 -9.10 4.20
C ALA A 60 2.82 -9.15 3.12
N ALA A 61 2.90 -10.16 2.24
CA ALA A 61 1.90 -10.37 1.20
C ALA A 61 0.51 -10.66 1.79
N GLY A 62 -0.42 -9.71 1.65
CA GLY A 62 -1.75 -9.79 2.25
C GLY A 62 -2.76 -8.84 1.60
N PRO A 63 -4.01 -8.80 2.08
CA PRO A 63 -5.02 -7.86 1.58
C PRO A 63 -4.51 -6.41 1.55
N GLN A 64 -3.69 -6.03 2.53
CA GLN A 64 -3.05 -4.71 2.62
C GLN A 64 -2.06 -4.38 1.49
N THR A 65 -1.58 -5.36 0.72
CA THR A 65 -0.63 -5.16 -0.39
C THR A 65 -1.27 -5.37 -1.78
N GLN A 66 -2.60 -5.24 -1.88
CA GLN A 66 -3.33 -5.31 -3.15
C GLN A 66 -3.54 -3.95 -3.83
N LEU A 67 -3.82 -2.91 -3.04
CA LEU A 67 -4.20 -1.58 -3.54
C LEU A 67 -3.05 -0.58 -3.48
N ALA A 68 -3.00 0.31 -4.47
CA ALA A 68 -1.92 1.28 -4.60
C ALA A 68 -1.83 2.20 -3.36
N GLN A 69 -2.97 2.69 -2.87
CA GLN A 69 -3.00 3.57 -1.70
C GLN A 69 -2.43 2.93 -0.43
N ASN A 70 -2.64 1.63 -0.22
CA ASN A 70 -2.16 0.94 0.97
C ASN A 70 -0.65 0.70 0.89
N ILE A 71 -0.15 0.38 -0.31
CA ILE A 71 1.29 0.26 -0.57
C ILE A 71 1.99 1.60 -0.35
N VAL A 72 1.43 2.69 -0.90
CA VAL A 72 1.96 4.05 -0.73
C VAL A 72 1.97 4.45 0.74
N VAL A 73 0.88 4.21 1.47
CA VAL A 73 0.80 4.47 2.91
C VAL A 73 1.84 3.67 3.69
N SER A 74 1.99 2.38 3.38
CA SER A 74 2.99 1.53 4.03
C SER A 74 4.40 2.09 3.83
N TRP A 75 4.73 2.56 2.62
CA TRP A 75 6.01 3.21 2.34
C TRP A 75 6.17 4.55 3.07
N LEU A 76 5.13 5.39 3.07
CA LEU A 76 5.11 6.67 3.79
C LEU A 76 5.38 6.49 5.28
N THR A 77 4.88 5.41 5.88
CA THR A 77 5.04 5.10 7.31
C THR A 77 6.25 4.21 7.62
N GLY A 78 7.15 4.00 6.65
CA GLY A 78 8.49 3.45 6.89
C GLY A 78 8.74 2.03 6.42
N ALA A 79 7.81 1.40 5.70
CA ALA A 79 8.08 0.13 5.04
C ALA A 79 9.09 0.34 3.89
N ARG A 80 10.10 -0.54 3.80
CA ARG A 80 11.10 -0.55 2.71
C ARG A 80 11.25 -1.90 2.02
N PHE A 81 10.62 -2.93 2.56
CA PHE A 81 10.47 -4.22 1.91
C PHE A 81 8.97 -4.57 1.83
N ILE A 82 8.38 -4.51 0.65
CA ILE A 82 6.93 -4.70 0.46
C ILE A 82 6.74 -5.98 -0.34
N GLU A 83 6.19 -7.01 0.29
CA GLU A 83 5.78 -8.22 -0.40
C GLU A 83 4.39 -7.98 -1.01
N LEU A 84 4.35 -7.87 -2.34
CA LEU A 84 3.10 -7.68 -3.06
C LEU A 84 2.20 -8.89 -2.89
N LYS A 85 0.88 -8.65 -2.91
CA LYS A 85 -0.06 -9.74 -2.75
C LYS A 85 0.15 -10.79 -3.84
N THR A 86 0.10 -12.06 -3.46
CA THR A 86 0.12 -13.17 -4.41
C THR A 86 -0.97 -12.99 -5.46
N VAL A 87 -0.56 -13.00 -6.72
CA VAL A 87 -1.46 -12.95 -7.89
C VAL A 87 -1.50 -14.34 -8.53
N GLN A 88 -2.70 -14.81 -8.83
CA GLN A 88 -3.00 -16.10 -9.41
C GLN A 88 -3.51 -15.93 -10.85
N THR A 89 -3.32 -16.97 -11.66
CA THR A 89 -3.80 -16.98 -13.06
C THR A 89 -5.31 -17.15 -13.16
N LEU A 90 -5.93 -17.83 -12.19
CA LEU A 90 -7.38 -17.95 -12.06
C LEU A 90 -7.86 -16.79 -11.18
N ASP A 91 -8.20 -15.68 -11.80
CA ASP A 91 -8.55 -14.41 -11.15
C ASP A 91 -10.06 -14.10 -11.14
N GLU A 92 -10.88 -15.07 -11.57
CA GLU A 92 -12.33 -15.09 -11.48
C GLU A 92 -12.75 -16.27 -10.61
N LEU A 93 -12.71 -16.06 -9.30
CA LEU A 93 -13.13 -17.03 -8.30
C LEU A 93 -14.42 -16.52 -7.65
N ASP A 94 -15.36 -17.44 -7.37
CA ASP A 94 -16.53 -17.15 -6.53
C ASP A 94 -16.30 -17.82 -5.17
N VAL A 95 -16.10 -17.01 -4.12
CA VAL A 95 -15.80 -17.48 -2.77
C VAL A 95 -16.77 -16.83 -1.78
N SER A 96 -17.29 -17.65 -0.87
CA SER A 96 -18.21 -17.22 0.17
C SER A 96 -17.58 -16.18 1.09
N LYS A 97 -18.28 -15.07 1.30
CA LYS A 97 -17.91 -13.98 2.20
C LYS A 97 -18.73 -14.05 3.50
N PRO A 98 -18.18 -13.69 4.67
CA PRO A 98 -16.78 -13.27 4.93
C PRO A 98 -15.80 -14.46 4.93
N CYS A 99 -14.55 -14.23 4.56
CA CYS A 99 -13.51 -15.29 4.52
C CYS A 99 -12.39 -15.12 5.55
N ILE A 100 -12.39 -14.01 6.29
CA ILE A 100 -11.51 -13.77 7.44
C ILE A 100 -12.38 -13.75 8.69
N ASP A 101 -12.10 -14.68 9.59
CA ASP A 101 -12.68 -14.68 10.94
C ASP A 101 -11.76 -13.86 11.86
N MET A 102 -12.32 -12.83 12.46
CA MET A 102 -11.59 -11.85 13.24
C MET A 102 -12.26 -11.68 14.58
N GLN A 103 -11.50 -11.90 15.65
CA GLN A 103 -12.04 -11.97 17.02
C GLN A 103 -12.24 -10.60 17.68
N ASP A 104 -11.41 -9.61 17.30
CA ASP A 104 -11.44 -8.26 17.86
C ASP A 104 -11.64 -7.19 16.75
N GLU A 105 -10.80 -6.16 16.69
CA GLU A 105 -10.88 -5.07 15.71
C GLU A 105 -10.08 -5.33 14.43
N GLY A 106 -10.70 -4.98 13.32
CA GLY A 106 -10.03 -4.85 12.04
C GLY A 106 -11.00 -4.64 10.90
N TYR A 107 -10.45 -4.48 9.71
CA TYR A 107 -11.21 -4.33 8.50
C TYR A 107 -11.15 -5.66 7.76
N ASN A 108 -12.31 -6.32 7.62
CA ASN A 108 -12.43 -7.50 6.79
C ASN A 108 -12.31 -7.08 5.33
N CYS A 109 -11.09 -6.89 4.85
CA CYS A 109 -10.81 -6.79 3.42
C CYS A 109 -10.98 -8.20 2.85
N GLU A 110 -12.00 -8.38 2.03
CA GLU A 110 -12.82 -9.59 1.97
C GLU A 110 -12.17 -10.75 1.20
N TRP A 111 -10.90 -10.64 0.74
CA TRP A 111 -10.17 -11.78 0.15
C TRP A 111 -8.63 -11.65 0.00
N SER A 112 -7.99 -12.76 -0.40
CA SER A 112 -6.59 -12.90 -0.79
C SER A 112 -6.30 -12.36 -2.21
N GLN A 113 -7.24 -12.35 -3.15
CA GLN A 113 -7.05 -11.65 -4.42
C GLN A 113 -8.40 -11.20 -4.99
N GLU A 114 -8.75 -9.94 -4.77
CA GLU A 114 -9.99 -9.33 -5.31
C GLU A 114 -9.82 -8.76 -6.72
N LEU A 115 -8.57 -8.56 -7.13
CA LEU A 115 -8.22 -7.90 -8.38
C LEU A 115 -7.85 -8.91 -9.47
N LYS A 116 -8.32 -8.63 -10.68
CA LYS A 116 -7.83 -9.31 -11.90
C LYS A 116 -6.34 -9.05 -12.08
N ILE A 117 -5.64 -9.93 -12.79
CA ILE A 117 -4.19 -9.84 -13.02
C ILE A 117 -3.78 -8.46 -13.55
N ARG A 118 -4.52 -7.92 -14.52
CA ARG A 118 -4.28 -6.58 -15.08
C ARG A 118 -4.49 -5.48 -14.05
N GLN A 119 -5.53 -5.59 -13.24
CA GLN A 119 -5.82 -4.63 -12.17
C GLN A 119 -4.74 -4.66 -11.09
N SER A 120 -4.28 -5.84 -10.66
CA SER A 120 -3.16 -5.99 -9.73
C SER A 120 -1.89 -5.34 -10.27
N PHE A 121 -1.55 -5.62 -11.54
CA PHE A 121 -0.43 -4.99 -12.21
C PHE A 121 -0.54 -3.45 -12.19
N ASP A 122 -1.69 -2.91 -12.57
CA ASP A 122 -1.92 -1.47 -12.58
C ASP A 122 -1.79 -0.88 -11.17
N GLN A 123 -2.28 -1.54 -10.13
CA GLN A 123 -2.11 -1.07 -8.75
C GLN A 123 -0.65 -1.03 -8.32
N TYR A 124 0.14 -2.03 -8.68
CA TYR A 124 1.56 -2.09 -8.32
C TYR A 124 2.37 -1.04 -9.08
N LEU A 125 2.08 -0.85 -10.37
CA LEU A 125 2.68 0.20 -11.18
C LEU A 125 2.31 1.59 -10.65
N ASN A 126 1.04 1.81 -10.32
CA ASN A 126 0.58 3.09 -9.78
C ASN A 126 1.25 3.42 -8.44
N ALA A 127 1.34 2.44 -7.53
CA ALA A 127 2.05 2.62 -6.27
C ALA A 127 3.52 2.99 -6.49
N TRP A 128 4.19 2.28 -7.40
CA TRP A 128 5.58 2.55 -7.75
C TRP A 128 5.74 3.98 -8.28
N ILE A 129 4.92 4.41 -9.24
CA ILE A 129 4.94 5.78 -9.80
C ILE A 129 4.77 6.81 -8.69
N ILE A 130 3.73 6.65 -7.86
CA ILE A 130 3.42 7.60 -6.78
C ILE A 130 4.59 7.68 -5.78
N ILE A 131 5.15 6.54 -5.36
CA ILE A 131 6.27 6.51 -4.42
C ILE A 131 7.46 7.29 -4.96
N HIS A 132 7.80 7.13 -6.25
CA HIS A 132 8.90 7.89 -6.85
C HIS A 132 8.61 9.40 -6.90
N ILE A 133 7.38 9.79 -7.26
CA ILE A 133 6.97 11.20 -7.23
C ILE A 133 7.08 11.77 -5.81
N LEU A 134 6.63 11.04 -4.80
CA LEU A 134 6.67 11.49 -3.41
C LEU A 134 8.09 11.49 -2.81
N ARG A 135 8.98 10.63 -3.31
CA ARG A 135 10.39 10.59 -2.88
C ARG A 135 11.18 11.80 -3.39
N ASP A 136 10.83 12.30 -4.57
CA ASP A 136 11.52 13.43 -5.21
C ASP A 136 10.94 14.81 -4.80
N LYS A 137 9.80 14.84 -4.09
CA LYS A 137 9.15 16.06 -3.59
C LYS A 137 9.72 16.47 -2.23
#